data_AF-A0A2K3JDC0-F1
#
_entry.id   AF-A0A2K3JDC0-F1
#
_cell.length_a   1.000
_cell.length_b   1.000
_cell.length_c   1.000
_cell.angle_alpha   90.00
_cell.angle_beta   90.00
_cell.angle_gamma   90.00
#
_symmetry.space_group_name_H-M   'P 1'
#
loop_
_entity.id
_entity.type
_entity.pdbx_description
1 polymer ?
#
loop_
_entity_poly.entity_id
_entity_poly.type
_entity_poly.pdbx_seq_one_letter_code
_entity_poly.pdbx_strand_id
1 'polypeptide(L)'
;MMTLKKTILAYLRLSRLQTAAVTAVTPLIGSLLMGQRDIMVLSLLFLIGFFYHIYGFVLNEYIDVDVDRKSIDLQTKPLVSNQITKRSAIVLSLSAAACCCLLTLYFSPAIQPLALLLLALLLGGIYDILGKRIPGSDFILGLSFFFMCLMGASTVSDTFTTVTYIVCSIYFIHIAQRRWRHDLEYASKTTHYSLPDRSCFSPGRSK
;
A
#
# COMPACT_ATOMS: atom_id res chain seq x y z
N MET A 1 9.35 18.71 -23.43
CA MET A 1 8.97 17.28 -23.38
C MET A 1 10.00 16.55 -22.52
N MET A 2 9.58 15.76 -21.52
CA MET A 2 10.54 15.01 -20.71
C MET A 2 11.18 13.88 -21.53
N THR A 3 12.45 13.59 -21.27
CA THR A 3 13.13 12.45 -21.87
C THR A 3 12.58 11.15 -21.29
N LEU A 4 12.60 10.06 -22.06
CA LEU A 4 12.11 8.74 -21.62
C LEU A 4 12.70 8.31 -20.27
N LYS A 5 14.01 8.52 -20.08
CA LYS A 5 14.72 8.24 -18.83
C LYS A 5 14.13 9.00 -17.63
N LYS A 6 13.81 10.29 -17.80
CA LYS A 6 13.21 11.11 -16.74
C LYS A 6 11.79 10.65 -16.41
N THR A 7 11.01 10.29 -17.43
CA THR A 7 9.66 9.74 -17.24
C THR A 7 9.68 8.44 -16.45
N ILE A 8 10.53 7.48 -16.84
CA ILE A 8 10.69 6.21 -16.10
C ILE A 8 11.08 6.49 -14.65
N LEU A 9 12.09 7.33 -14.42
CA LEU A 9 12.53 7.68 -13.07
C LEU A 9 11.42 8.33 -12.23
N ALA A 10 10.59 9.17 -12.84
CA ALA A 10 9.44 9.77 -12.17
C ALA A 10 8.44 8.70 -11.70
N TYR A 11 8.14 7.70 -12.54
CA TYR A 11 7.25 6.60 -12.17
C TYR A 11 7.86 5.72 -11.07
N LEU A 12 9.15 5.42 -11.15
CA LEU A 12 9.85 4.64 -10.12
C LEU A 12 9.84 5.34 -8.75
N ARG A 13 10.00 6.68 -8.76
CA ARG A 13 9.91 7.52 -7.56
C ARG A 13 8.48 7.57 -7.02
N LEU A 14 7.50 7.74 -7.91
CA LEU A 14 6.08 7.79 -7.55
C LEU A 14 5.64 6.48 -6.87
N SER A 15 6.07 5.34 -7.39
CA SER A 15 5.73 4.03 -6.83
C SER A 15 6.61 3.60 -5.65
N ARG A 16 7.58 4.43 -5.25
CA ARG A 16 8.59 4.12 -4.21
C ARG A 16 9.27 2.76 -4.40
N LEU A 17 9.71 2.49 -5.63
CA LEU A 17 10.22 1.17 -6.05
C LEU A 17 11.31 0.61 -5.11
N GLN A 18 12.17 1.46 -4.54
CA GLN A 18 13.23 1.04 -3.62
C GLN A 18 12.74 0.26 -2.39
N THR A 19 11.47 0.42 -2.00
CA THR A 19 10.85 -0.31 -0.88
C THR A 19 9.93 -1.44 -1.32
N ALA A 20 9.76 -1.66 -2.63
CA ALA A 20 8.78 -2.61 -3.17
C ALA A 20 9.07 -4.05 -2.75
N ALA A 21 10.35 -4.46 -2.71
CA ALA A 21 10.74 -5.81 -2.34
C ALA A 21 10.24 -6.22 -0.93
N VAL A 22 10.24 -5.29 0.03
CA VAL A 22 9.81 -5.57 1.40
C VAL A 22 8.32 -5.91 1.46
N THR A 23 7.49 -5.21 0.69
CA THR A 23 6.05 -5.49 0.56
C THR A 23 5.81 -6.75 -0.28
N ALA A 24 6.60 -6.93 -1.33
CA ALA A 24 6.45 -8.04 -2.27
C ALA A 24 6.68 -9.42 -1.63
N VAL A 25 7.51 -9.48 -0.59
CA VAL A 25 7.81 -10.72 0.13
C VAL A 25 6.65 -11.19 1.02
N THR A 26 5.70 -10.32 1.41
CA THR A 26 4.59 -10.69 2.31
C THR A 26 3.77 -11.91 1.85
N PRO A 27 3.18 -11.96 0.64
CA PRO A 27 2.47 -13.14 0.17
C PRO A 27 3.39 -14.35 -0.04
N LEU A 28 4.65 -14.12 -0.42
CA LEU A 28 5.65 -15.18 -0.61
C LEU A 28 5.93 -15.92 0.71
N ILE A 29 6.08 -15.19 1.83
CA ILE A 29 6.26 -15.81 3.14
C ILE A 29 5.05 -16.64 3.54
N GLY A 30 3.84 -16.14 3.29
CA GLY A 30 2.60 -16.88 3.54
C GLY A 30 2.59 -18.26 2.88
N SER A 31 2.92 -18.34 1.59
CA SER A 31 2.98 -19.63 0.87
C SER A 31 4.14 -20.51 1.33
N LEU A 32 5.31 -19.93 1.64
CA LEU A 32 6.47 -20.69 2.10
C LEU A 32 6.21 -21.42 3.42
N LEU A 33 5.45 -20.79 4.34
CA LEU A 33 5.04 -21.38 5.61
C LEU A 33 4.13 -22.59 5.43
N MET A 34 3.31 -22.58 4.38
CA MET A 34 2.43 -23.69 4.02
C MET A 34 3.14 -24.78 3.19
N GLY A 35 4.45 -24.65 2.98
CA GLY A 35 5.25 -25.67 2.31
C GLY A 35 5.43 -25.46 0.81
N GLN A 36 5.00 -24.33 0.24
CA GLN A 36 5.28 -24.05 -1.17
C GLN A 36 6.79 -23.94 -1.41
N ARG A 37 7.27 -24.58 -2.47
CA ARG A 37 8.68 -24.56 -2.90
C ARG A 37 8.85 -24.33 -4.41
N ASP A 38 7.75 -24.34 -5.16
CA ASP A 38 7.79 -24.08 -6.60
C ASP A 38 8.22 -22.63 -6.89
N ILE A 39 9.34 -22.47 -7.60
CA ILE A 39 9.95 -21.17 -7.89
C ILE A 39 9.03 -20.31 -8.77
N MET A 40 8.27 -20.92 -9.68
CA MET A 40 7.34 -20.19 -10.54
C MET A 40 6.22 -19.58 -9.71
N VAL A 41 5.61 -20.36 -8.81
CA VAL A 41 4.54 -19.87 -7.93
C VAL A 41 5.07 -18.80 -6.97
N LEU A 42 6.26 -19.00 -6.40
CA LEU A 42 6.88 -17.99 -5.52
C LEU A 42 7.17 -16.69 -6.28
N SER A 43 7.61 -16.78 -7.54
CA SER A 43 7.84 -15.61 -8.40
C SER A 43 6.54 -14.86 -8.72
N LEU A 44 5.45 -15.58 -8.98
CA LEU A 44 4.13 -14.99 -9.20
C LEU A 44 3.60 -14.29 -7.93
N LEU A 45 3.77 -14.90 -6.76
CA LEU A 45 3.40 -14.29 -5.48
C LEU A 45 4.21 -13.04 -5.17
N PHE A 46 5.52 -13.06 -5.44
CA PHE A 46 6.36 -11.86 -5.35
C PHE A 46 5.85 -10.76 -6.29
N LEU A 47 5.49 -11.11 -7.53
CA LEU A 47 4.96 -10.16 -8.51
C LEU A 47 3.60 -9.58 -8.07
N ILE A 48 2.72 -10.38 -7.46
CA ILE A 48 1.47 -9.89 -6.85
C ILE A 48 1.76 -8.91 -5.73
N GLY A 49 2.67 -9.26 -4.80
CA GLY A 49 3.06 -8.34 -3.73
C GLY A 49 3.71 -7.06 -4.24
N PHE A 50 4.43 -7.13 -5.36
CA PHE A 50 5.00 -5.99 -6.04
C PHE A 50 3.93 -5.06 -6.64
N PHE A 51 2.92 -5.60 -7.33
CA PHE A 51 1.80 -4.81 -7.83
C PHE A 51 0.94 -4.23 -6.70
N TYR A 52 0.75 -4.99 -5.61
CA TYR A 52 0.08 -4.51 -4.41
C TYR A 52 0.80 -3.29 -3.80
N HIS A 53 2.14 -3.31 -3.79
CA HIS A 53 2.95 -2.15 -3.38
C HIS A 53 2.69 -0.93 -4.28
N ILE A 54 2.74 -1.11 -5.61
CA ILE A 54 2.47 -0.02 -6.56
C ILE A 54 1.07 0.55 -6.33
N TYR A 55 0.06 -0.31 -6.17
CA TYR A 55 -1.31 0.09 -5.91
C TYR A 55 -1.40 1.04 -4.71
N GLY A 56 -0.94 0.62 -3.53
CA GLY A 56 -1.07 1.40 -2.29
C GLY A 56 -0.23 2.67 -2.29
N PHE A 57 1.05 2.59 -2.69
CA PHE A 57 1.92 3.78 -2.66
C PHE A 57 1.50 4.85 -3.67
N VAL A 58 1.08 4.44 -4.88
CA VAL A 58 0.60 5.40 -5.88
C VAL A 58 -0.76 5.96 -5.50
N LEU A 59 -1.65 5.15 -4.91
CA LEU A 59 -2.94 5.63 -4.41
C LEU A 59 -2.75 6.65 -3.28
N ASN A 60 -1.88 6.37 -2.31
CA ASN A 60 -1.56 7.32 -1.25
C ASN A 60 -1.06 8.65 -1.82
N GLU A 61 -0.09 8.63 -2.74
CA GLU A 61 0.43 9.87 -3.36
C GLU A 61 -0.65 10.59 -4.19
N TYR A 62 -1.58 9.85 -4.82
CA TYR A 62 -2.72 10.43 -5.53
C TYR A 62 -3.69 11.16 -4.59
N ILE A 63 -3.99 10.59 -3.42
CA ILE A 63 -4.87 11.22 -2.42
C ILE A 63 -4.21 12.45 -1.80
N ASP A 64 -2.90 12.40 -1.58
CA ASP A 64 -2.14 13.43 -0.87
C ASP A 64 -1.77 14.65 -1.71
N VAL A 65 -1.79 14.53 -3.03
CA VAL A 65 -1.25 15.54 -3.95
C VAL A 65 -1.68 16.98 -3.68
N ASP A 66 -2.93 17.23 -3.27
CA ASP A 66 -3.43 18.59 -3.02
C ASP A 66 -2.98 19.15 -1.68
N VAL A 67 -2.77 18.27 -0.70
CA VAL A 67 -2.21 18.62 0.61
C VAL A 67 -0.70 18.84 0.46
N ASP A 68 -0.01 17.94 -0.23
CA ASP A 68 1.44 17.99 -0.45
C ASP A 68 1.87 19.22 -1.25
N ARG A 69 1.01 19.74 -2.15
CA ARG A 69 1.24 21.00 -2.87
C ARG A 69 1.41 22.22 -1.97
N LYS A 70 0.88 22.18 -0.76
CA LYS A 70 0.98 23.29 0.20
C LYS A 70 2.30 23.28 0.97
N SER A 71 3.05 22.17 0.93
CA SER A 71 4.34 22.02 1.62
C SER A 71 5.49 22.44 0.71
N ILE A 72 6.40 23.28 1.22
CA ILE A 72 7.60 23.73 0.50
C ILE A 72 8.55 22.54 0.25
N ASP A 73 8.64 21.61 1.19
CA ASP A 73 9.58 20.49 1.12
C ASP A 73 9.17 19.41 0.09
N LEU A 74 7.88 19.34 -0.26
CA LEU A 74 7.32 18.28 -1.10
C LEU A 74 7.18 18.67 -2.58
N GLN A 75 7.63 19.87 -2.96
CA GLN A 75 7.51 20.40 -4.32
C GLN A 75 8.24 19.55 -5.37
N THR A 76 9.22 18.74 -4.96
CA THR A 76 9.98 17.86 -5.87
C THR A 76 9.28 16.54 -6.19
N LYS A 77 8.20 16.19 -5.50
CA LYS A 77 7.46 14.95 -5.74
C LYS A 77 6.90 14.91 -7.18
N PRO A 78 6.87 13.74 -7.86
CA PRO A 78 6.45 13.65 -9.25
C PRO A 78 5.03 14.19 -9.54
N LEU A 79 4.07 13.95 -8.64
CA LEU A 79 2.68 14.42 -8.77
C LEU A 79 2.50 15.90 -8.41
N VAL A 80 3.28 16.40 -7.45
CA VAL A 80 3.25 17.81 -7.00
C VAL A 80 3.86 18.71 -8.07
N SER A 81 5.02 18.32 -8.60
CA SER A 81 5.73 19.03 -9.68
C SER A 81 5.11 18.86 -11.08
N ASN A 82 3.98 18.17 -11.20
CA ASN A 82 3.33 17.84 -12.49
C ASN A 82 4.21 17.06 -13.48
N GLN A 83 5.24 16.35 -13.03
CA GLN A 83 5.99 15.42 -13.88
C GLN A 83 5.10 14.24 -14.31
N ILE A 84 4.20 13.80 -13.43
CA ILE A 84 3.17 12.81 -13.73
C ILE A 84 1.81 13.43 -13.48
N THR A 85 0.86 13.19 -14.38
CA THR A 85 -0.51 13.70 -14.21
C THR A 85 -1.25 12.87 -13.17
N LYS A 86 -2.20 13.49 -12.45
CA LYS A 86 -3.09 12.76 -11.52
C LYS A 86 -3.82 11.59 -12.21
N ARG A 87 -4.27 11.79 -13.45
CA ARG A 87 -4.94 10.76 -14.27
C ARG A 87 -4.03 9.55 -14.52
N SER A 88 -2.75 9.79 -14.86
CA SER A 88 -1.79 8.71 -15.06
C SER A 88 -1.51 7.93 -13.77
N ALA A 89 -1.43 8.63 -12.63
CA ALA A 89 -1.20 7.99 -11.34
C ALA A 89 -2.36 7.08 -10.93
N ILE A 90 -3.62 7.54 -11.01
CA ILE A 90 -4.76 6.69 -10.66
C ILE A 90 -4.91 5.51 -11.61
N VAL A 91 -4.66 5.69 -12.92
CA VAL A 91 -4.65 4.58 -13.89
C VAL A 91 -3.57 3.56 -13.52
N LEU A 92 -2.37 3.99 -13.14
CA LEU A 92 -1.31 3.10 -12.69
C LEU A 92 -1.70 2.32 -11.44
N SER A 93 -2.25 2.98 -10.43
CA SER A 93 -2.68 2.33 -9.18
C SER A 93 -3.77 1.28 -9.44
N LEU A 94 -4.81 1.63 -10.19
CA LEU A 94 -5.90 0.71 -10.52
C LEU A 94 -5.46 -0.43 -11.42
N SER A 95 -4.55 -0.17 -12.38
CA SER A 95 -3.98 -1.22 -13.23
C SER A 95 -3.14 -2.20 -12.40
N ALA A 96 -2.38 -1.71 -11.42
CA ALA A 96 -1.63 -2.58 -10.51
C ALA A 96 -2.56 -3.45 -9.67
N ALA A 97 -3.64 -2.90 -9.11
CA ALA A 97 -4.66 -3.70 -8.41
C ALA A 97 -5.29 -4.76 -9.33
N ALA A 98 -5.63 -4.40 -10.57
CA ALA A 98 -6.14 -5.34 -11.55
C ALA A 98 -5.12 -6.45 -11.88
N CYS A 99 -3.83 -6.11 -12.02
CA CYS A 99 -2.76 -7.08 -12.22
C CYS A 99 -2.66 -8.06 -11.05
N CYS A 100 -2.82 -7.63 -9.80
CA CYS A 100 -2.88 -8.54 -8.66
C CYS A 100 -4.00 -9.57 -8.85
N CYS A 101 -5.23 -9.12 -9.13
CA CYS A 101 -6.39 -9.99 -9.27
C CYS A 101 -6.24 -10.96 -10.45
N LEU A 102 -5.77 -10.46 -11.61
CA LEU A 102 -5.55 -11.28 -12.81
C LEU A 102 -4.48 -12.34 -12.58
N LEU A 103 -3.37 -11.98 -11.94
CA LEU A 103 -2.33 -12.96 -11.60
C LEU A 103 -2.85 -14.01 -10.63
N THR A 104 -3.54 -13.61 -9.55
CA THR A 104 -4.14 -14.57 -8.60
C THR A 104 -5.09 -15.54 -9.30
N LEU A 105 -6.01 -15.02 -10.13
CA LEU A 105 -6.94 -15.84 -10.91
C LEU A 105 -6.23 -16.79 -11.89
N TYR A 106 -5.11 -16.37 -12.46
CA TYR A 106 -4.36 -17.15 -13.44
C TYR A 106 -3.73 -18.42 -12.86
N PHE A 107 -3.06 -18.35 -11.71
CA PHE A 107 -2.36 -19.52 -11.15
C PHE A 107 -3.09 -20.20 -9.98
N SER A 108 -4.02 -19.51 -9.32
CA SER A 108 -4.81 -20.06 -8.21
C SER A 108 -6.27 -19.60 -8.34
N PRO A 109 -7.05 -20.22 -9.26
CA PRO A 109 -8.44 -19.83 -9.55
C PRO A 109 -9.42 -20.16 -8.41
N ALA A 110 -8.93 -20.48 -7.20
CA ALA A 110 -9.73 -20.69 -6.02
C ALA A 110 -10.32 -19.36 -5.50
N ILE A 111 -11.49 -19.44 -4.88
CA ILE A 111 -12.21 -18.27 -4.36
C ILE A 111 -11.46 -17.66 -3.16
N GLN A 112 -10.84 -18.49 -2.32
CA GLN A 112 -10.24 -18.05 -1.06
C GLN A 112 -9.03 -17.10 -1.24
N PRO A 113 -8.02 -17.38 -2.09
CA PRO A 113 -6.94 -16.43 -2.37
C PRO A 113 -7.44 -15.11 -2.93
N LEU A 114 -8.40 -15.14 -3.86
CA LEU A 114 -8.97 -13.92 -4.44
C LEU A 114 -9.73 -13.10 -3.38
N ALA A 115 -10.54 -13.74 -2.54
CA ALA A 115 -11.27 -13.06 -1.49
C ALA A 115 -10.33 -12.38 -0.47
N LEU A 116 -9.26 -13.06 -0.07
CA LEU A 116 -8.24 -12.52 0.83
C LEU A 116 -7.45 -11.37 0.17
N LEU A 117 -7.11 -11.49 -1.12
CA LEU A 117 -6.50 -10.41 -1.88
C LEU A 117 -7.41 -9.18 -1.95
N LEU A 118 -8.70 -9.37 -2.29
CA LEU A 118 -9.65 -8.28 -2.40
C LEU A 118 -9.85 -7.58 -1.05
N LEU A 119 -9.88 -8.34 0.05
CA LEU A 119 -9.92 -7.79 1.39
C LEU A 119 -8.66 -6.97 1.72
N ALA A 120 -7.48 -7.47 1.33
CA ALA A 120 -6.23 -6.71 1.47
C ALA A 120 -6.25 -5.42 0.62
N LEU A 121 -6.66 -5.47 -0.65
CA LEU A 121 -6.76 -4.27 -1.50
C LEU A 121 -7.75 -3.25 -0.93
N LEU A 122 -8.91 -3.72 -0.45
CA LEU A 122 -9.94 -2.89 0.14
C LEU A 122 -9.43 -2.17 1.40
N LEU A 123 -8.83 -2.91 2.33
CA LEU A 123 -8.32 -2.32 3.58
C LEU A 123 -7.20 -1.32 3.33
N GLY A 124 -6.29 -1.61 2.40
CA GLY A 124 -5.21 -0.70 2.01
C GLY A 124 -5.76 0.57 1.37
N GLY A 125 -6.75 0.43 0.49
CA GLY A 125 -7.43 1.59 -0.12
C GLY A 125 -8.22 2.42 0.88
N ILE A 126 -8.92 1.78 1.82
CA ILE A 126 -9.60 2.45 2.93
C ILE A 126 -8.60 3.25 3.76
N TYR A 127 -7.44 2.67 4.07
CA TYR A 127 -6.37 3.37 4.76
C TYR A 127 -5.88 4.59 3.96
N ASP A 128 -5.62 4.46 2.67
CA ASP A 128 -5.12 5.58 1.87
C ASP A 128 -6.15 6.72 1.75
N ILE A 129 -7.44 6.40 1.68
CA ILE A 129 -8.51 7.38 1.51
C ILE A 129 -8.93 8.03 2.85
N LEU A 130 -9.09 7.23 3.91
CA LEU A 130 -9.67 7.66 5.19
C LEU A 130 -8.64 7.78 6.30
N GLY A 131 -7.50 7.10 6.19
CA GLY A 131 -6.65 6.80 7.33
C GLY A 131 -6.08 8.03 8.02
N LYS A 132 -5.88 9.12 7.27
CA LYS A 132 -5.35 10.37 7.83
C LYS A 132 -6.38 11.19 8.62
N ARG A 133 -7.65 10.77 8.61
CA ARG A 133 -8.75 11.46 9.32
C ARG A 133 -9.16 10.72 10.60
N ILE A 134 -8.72 9.46 10.76
CA ILE A 134 -9.20 8.58 11.83
C ILE A 134 -8.00 8.08 12.65
N PRO A 135 -7.93 8.40 13.96
CA PRO A 135 -6.95 7.82 14.86
C PRO A 135 -7.02 6.29 14.83
N GLY A 136 -5.86 5.62 14.67
CA GLY A 136 -5.79 4.16 14.65
C GLY A 136 -6.04 3.52 13.28
N SER A 137 -6.14 4.30 12.20
CA SER A 137 -6.19 3.76 10.84
C SER A 137 -4.98 2.90 10.48
N ASP A 138 -3.85 3.06 11.15
CA ASP A 138 -2.66 2.22 11.01
C ASP A 138 -2.94 0.73 11.24
N PHE A 139 -3.92 0.41 12.10
CA PHE A 139 -4.38 -0.96 12.29
C PHE A 139 -5.11 -1.51 11.05
N ILE A 140 -5.82 -0.65 10.30
CA ILE A 140 -6.47 -1.02 9.03
C ILE A 140 -5.39 -1.39 8.00
N LEU A 141 -4.33 -0.59 7.90
CA LEU A 141 -3.19 -0.91 7.04
C LEU A 141 -2.49 -2.19 7.49
N GLY A 142 -2.30 -2.39 8.80
CA GLY A 142 -1.78 -3.64 9.34
C GLY A 142 -2.62 -4.85 8.90
N LEU A 143 -3.96 -4.75 8.99
CA LEU A 143 -4.86 -5.85 8.60
C LEU A 143 -4.74 -6.15 7.11
N SER A 144 -4.55 -5.11 6.31
CA SER A 144 -4.21 -5.23 4.88
C SER A 144 -3.05 -6.20 4.64
N PHE A 145 -1.95 -6.04 5.38
CA PHE A 145 -0.77 -6.91 5.26
C PHE A 145 -0.99 -8.30 5.87
N PHE A 146 -1.80 -8.40 6.93
CA PHE A 146 -2.23 -9.68 7.48
C PHE A 146 -2.95 -10.53 6.44
N PHE A 147 -3.95 -9.96 5.77
CA PHE A 147 -4.70 -10.66 4.73
C PHE A 147 -3.85 -10.91 3.48
N MET A 148 -2.91 -10.02 3.16
CA MET A 148 -1.95 -10.26 2.07
C MET A 148 -1.05 -11.48 2.36
N CYS A 149 -0.62 -11.66 3.60
CA CYS A 149 0.13 -12.83 4.05
C CYS A 149 -0.73 -14.11 3.99
N LEU A 150 -1.97 -14.05 4.49
CA LEU A 150 -2.91 -15.17 4.40
C LEU A 150 -3.28 -15.53 2.96
N MET A 151 -3.39 -14.55 2.08
CA MET A 151 -3.62 -14.78 0.65
C MET A 151 -2.53 -15.68 0.07
N GLY A 152 -1.26 -15.38 0.37
CA GLY A 152 -0.14 -16.23 -0.02
C GLY A 152 -0.26 -17.66 0.51
N ALA A 153 -0.57 -17.81 1.81
CA ALA A 153 -0.77 -19.12 2.43
C ALA A 153 -1.92 -19.92 1.78
N SER A 154 -3.01 -19.23 1.43
CA SER A 154 -4.21 -19.84 0.83
C SER A 154 -4.01 -20.40 -0.57
N THR A 155 -2.91 -20.05 -1.23
CA THR A 155 -2.57 -20.64 -2.54
C THR A 155 -2.14 -22.12 -2.43
N VAL A 156 -1.85 -22.60 -1.21
CA VAL A 156 -1.40 -23.97 -0.96
C VAL A 156 -2.49 -24.83 -0.32
N SER A 157 -3.22 -24.28 0.66
CA SER A 157 -4.29 -24.98 1.38
C SER A 157 -5.30 -23.98 1.94
N ASP A 158 -6.56 -24.40 2.04
CA ASP A 158 -7.64 -23.62 2.63
C ASP A 158 -7.59 -23.61 4.18
N THR A 159 -6.86 -24.55 4.77
CA THR A 159 -6.64 -24.62 6.22
C THR A 159 -5.26 -24.08 6.58
N PHE A 160 -5.21 -23.17 7.56
CA PHE A 160 -3.97 -22.51 7.98
C PHE A 160 -3.45 -23.06 9.30
N THR A 161 -2.13 -23.23 9.39
CA THR A 161 -1.47 -23.63 10.63
C THR A 161 -1.45 -22.48 11.64
N THR A 162 -1.30 -22.80 12.93
CA THR A 162 -1.09 -21.79 13.98
C THR A 162 0.11 -20.90 13.69
N VAL A 163 1.19 -21.47 13.12
CA VAL A 163 2.40 -20.73 12.74
C VAL A 163 2.08 -19.68 11.68
N THR A 164 1.25 -20.01 10.69
CA THR A 164 0.81 -19.07 9.64
C THR A 164 0.10 -17.86 10.26
N TYR A 165 -0.85 -18.07 11.16
CA TYR A 165 -1.55 -16.97 11.84
C TYR A 165 -0.61 -16.12 12.69
N ILE A 166 0.33 -16.73 13.40
CA ILE A 166 1.35 -16.01 14.19
C ILE A 166 2.18 -15.10 13.27
N VAL A 167 2.71 -15.62 12.16
CA VAL A 167 3.55 -14.83 11.25
C VAL A 167 2.76 -13.71 10.57
N CYS A 168 1.54 -13.97 10.12
CA CYS A 168 0.70 -12.91 9.55
C CYS A 168 0.34 -11.84 10.61
N SER A 169 0.17 -12.24 11.89
CA SER A 169 -0.03 -11.30 13.00
C SER A 169 1.21 -10.46 13.28
N ILE A 170 2.42 -11.01 13.10
CA ILE A 170 3.66 -10.23 13.19
C ILE A 170 3.72 -9.17 12.09
N TYR A 171 3.31 -9.48 10.86
CA TYR A 171 3.18 -8.47 9.79
C TYR A 171 2.20 -7.36 10.18
N PHE A 172 1.02 -7.71 10.71
CA PHE A 172 0.04 -6.75 11.22
C PHE A 172 0.66 -5.80 12.25
N ILE A 173 1.26 -6.36 13.31
CA ILE A 173 1.87 -5.58 14.41
C ILE A 173 3.00 -4.72 13.88
N HIS A 174 3.88 -5.26 13.04
CA HIS A 174 5.03 -4.53 12.53
C HIS A 174 4.62 -3.29 11.73
N ILE A 175 3.64 -3.44 10.84
CA ILE A 175 3.13 -2.33 10.01
C ILE A 175 2.39 -1.31 10.88
N ALA A 176 1.47 -1.76 11.74
CA ALA A 176 0.72 -0.88 12.63
C ALA A 176 1.66 -0.07 13.54
N GLN A 177 2.65 -0.72 14.16
CA GLN A 177 3.60 -0.06 15.06
C GLN A 177 4.51 0.92 14.31
N ARG A 178 5.03 0.52 13.13
CA ARG A 178 5.89 1.40 12.32
C ARG A 178 5.15 2.67 11.93
N ARG A 179 3.89 2.55 11.53
CA ARG A 179 3.13 3.70 11.07
C ARG A 179 2.65 4.57 12.23
N TRP A 180 2.18 3.96 13.32
CA TRP A 180 1.82 4.68 14.53
C TRP A 180 2.97 5.54 15.06
N ARG A 181 4.19 5.00 15.10
CA ARG A 181 5.38 5.79 15.48
C ARG A 181 5.63 6.98 14.57
N HIS A 182 5.53 6.79 13.26
CA HIS A 182 5.71 7.87 12.29
C HIS A 182 4.71 9.01 12.52
N ASP A 183 3.46 8.66 12.84
CA ASP A 183 2.41 9.65 13.06
C ASP A 183 2.59 10.41 14.40
N LEU A 184 3.09 9.74 15.45
CA LEU A 184 3.51 10.40 16.69
C LEU A 184 4.68 11.37 16.49
N GLU A 185 5.69 10.98 15.71
CA GLU A 185 6.82 11.84 15.36
C GLU A 185 6.39 13.05 14.52
N TYR A 186 5.42 12.85 13.63
CA TYR A 186 4.85 13.94 12.84
C TYR A 186 4.08 14.92 13.74
N ALA A 187 3.23 14.40 14.63
CA ALA A 187 2.48 15.20 15.58
C ALA A 187 3.40 16.05 16.48
N SER A 188 4.49 15.47 17.02
CA SER A 188 5.42 16.19 17.90
C SER A 188 6.17 17.33 17.22
N LYS A 189 6.53 17.18 15.93
CA LYS A 189 7.15 18.25 15.14
C LYS A 189 6.16 19.39 14.86
N THR A 190 4.89 19.08 14.64
CA THR A 190 3.85 20.09 14.41
C THR A 190 3.41 20.85 15.65
N THR A 191 3.60 20.31 16.86
CA THR A 191 3.36 21.06 18.11
C THR A 191 4.49 22.03 18.45
N HIS A 192 5.73 21.78 18.00
CA HIS A 192 6.87 22.67 18.23
C HIS A 192 6.98 23.85 17.25
N TYR A 193 6.36 23.74 16.07
CA TYR A 193 6.18 24.86 15.13
C TYR A 193 4.75 25.38 15.26
N SER A 194 4.58 26.56 15.85
CA SER A 194 3.30 27.26 16.01
C SER A 194 2.43 27.15 14.74
N LEU A 195 1.24 26.57 14.89
CA LEU A 195 0.24 26.36 13.85
C LEU A 195 -0.03 27.65 13.05
N PRO A 196 0.02 27.65 11.70
CA PRO A 196 -0.92 28.46 10.95
C PRO A 196 -2.29 27.80 11.10
N ASP A 197 -3.11 28.42 11.94
CA ASP A 197 -4.56 28.32 12.05
C ASP A 197 -5.24 27.03 11.52
N ARG A 198 -5.81 26.25 12.45
CA ARG A 198 -6.60 25.03 12.19
C ARG A 198 -7.96 25.30 11.54
N SER A 199 -8.12 26.39 10.79
CA SER A 199 -9.32 26.69 10.00
C SER A 199 -9.42 25.85 8.72
N CYS A 200 -8.36 25.14 8.32
CA CYS A 200 -8.37 24.23 7.16
C CYS A 200 -8.97 22.82 7.40
N PHE A 201 -9.38 22.49 8.63
CA PHE A 201 -10.01 21.20 8.98
C PHE A 201 -11.45 21.34 9.50
N SER A 202 -12.18 22.33 9.01
CA SER A 202 -13.62 22.46 9.22
C SER A 202 -14.36 21.91 7.99
N PRO A 203 -15.32 20.98 8.13
CA PRO A 203 -16.26 20.73 7.05
C PRO A 203 -17.05 22.02 6.85
N GLY A 204 -17.01 22.58 5.64
CA GLY A 204 -17.79 23.76 5.29
C GLY A 204 -19.25 23.52 5.64
N ARG A 205 -19.74 24.21 6.67
CA ARG A 205 -21.17 24.48 6.81
C ARG A 205 -21.51 25.46 5.70
N SER A 206 -22.29 25.00 4.73
CA SER A 206 -23.03 25.87 3.83
C SER A 206 -23.95 26.76 4.67
N LYS A 207 -23.97 28.06 4.33
CA LYS A 207 -25.06 28.95 4.69
C LYS A 207 -26.37 28.47 4.05
#